data_AF-A0A4U8UCH0-F1
#
_entry.id   AF-A0A4U8UCH0-F1
#
_cell.length_a   1.000
_cell.length_b   1.000
_cell.length_c   1.000
_cell.angle_alpha   90.00
_cell.angle_beta   90.00
_cell.angle_gamma   90.00
#
_symmetry.space_group_name_H-M   'P 1'
#
loop_
_entity.id
_entity.type
_entity.pdbx_description
1 polymer ?
#
loop_
_entity_poly.entity_id
_entity_poly.type
_entity_poly.pdbx_seq_one_letter_code
_entity_poly.pdbx_strand_id
1 'polypeptide(L)'
;MANPIFYSKGKTLGDLLIKTHLSINASFSEATEDNPVGLGTAVIVVAGENGGYTATKAPANEANGILLQSVNNSTDSVGVLIAGEVKESFYEDAQFDKDLRTSLLQNKIVLR
;
A
#
# COMPACT_ATOMS: atom_id res chain seq x y z
N MET A 1 18.15 14.39 23.98
CA MET A 1 17.92 13.62 22.73
C MET A 1 16.41 13.50 22.58
N ALA A 2 15.85 13.91 21.43
CA ALA A 2 14.41 13.78 21.21
C ALA A 2 14.07 12.30 21.03
N ASN A 3 13.06 11.81 21.75
CA ASN A 3 12.58 10.44 21.55
C ASN A 3 12.15 10.30 20.08
N PRO A 4 12.56 9.23 19.38
CA PRO A 4 12.08 8.98 18.03
C PRO A 4 10.54 8.87 18.05
N ILE A 5 9.90 9.60 17.14
CA ILE A 5 8.45 9.53 16.97
C ILE A 5 8.15 8.22 16.26
N PHE A 6 7.49 7.29 16.96
CA PHE A 6 7.02 6.03 16.40
C PHE A 6 5.65 6.26 15.78
N TYR A 7 5.55 6.09 14.46
CA TYR A 7 4.29 6.12 13.75
C TYR A 7 3.71 4.70 13.72
N SER A 8 2.55 4.51 14.35
CA SER A 8 1.81 3.25 14.30
C SER A 8 1.15 3.05 12.93
N LYS A 9 0.89 1.78 12.56
CA LYS A 9 0.23 1.40 11.30
C LYS A 9 -1.08 2.17 11.07
N GLY A 10 -1.43 2.41 9.80
CA GLY A 10 -2.67 3.08 9.40
C GLY A 10 -2.47 4.53 8.93
N LYS A 11 -3.55 5.32 8.96
CA LYS A 11 -3.67 6.63 8.30
C LYS A 11 -2.54 7.61 8.62
N THR A 12 -2.15 7.73 9.89
CA THR A 12 -1.10 8.66 10.33
C THR A 12 0.28 8.34 9.72
N LEU A 13 0.61 7.05 9.57
CA LEU A 13 1.83 6.62 8.89
C LEU A 13 1.72 6.85 7.38
N GLY A 14 0.55 6.56 6.80
CA GLY A 14 0.26 6.85 5.39
C GLY A 14 0.49 8.31 5.04
N ASP A 15 -0.07 9.24 5.81
CA ASP A 15 0.05 10.69 5.59
C ASP A 15 1.50 11.19 5.67
N LEU A 16 2.30 10.63 6.57
CA LEU A 16 3.73 10.96 6.66
C LEU A 16 4.49 10.47 5.42
N LEU A 17 4.26 9.22 5.02
CA LEU A 17 4.96 8.61 3.89
C LEU A 17 4.59 9.30 2.56
N ILE A 18 3.37 9.86 2.46
CA ILE A 18 2.95 10.66 1.30
C ILE A 18 3.77 11.94 1.23
N LYS A 19 3.97 12.62 2.37
CA LYS A 19 4.82 13.82 2.43
C LYS A 19 6.27 13.55 2.08
N THR A 20 6.75 12.32 2.29
CA THR A 20 8.12 11.91 1.92
C THR A 20 8.20 11.25 0.54
N HIS A 21 7.10 11.23 -0.24
CA HIS A 21 7.01 10.61 -1.56
C HIS A 21 7.35 9.10 -1.58
N LEU A 22 7.23 8.43 -0.43
CA LEU A 22 7.38 6.97 -0.31
C LEU A 22 6.04 6.25 -0.51
N SER A 23 4.94 6.96 -0.32
CA SER A 23 3.59 6.52 -0.64
C SER A 23 2.81 7.58 -1.40
N ILE A 24 1.66 7.17 -1.89
CA ILE A 24 0.70 8.01 -2.59
C ILE A 24 -0.70 7.78 -2.05
N ASN A 25 -1.59 8.72 -2.32
CA ASN A 25 -3.02 8.54 -2.14
C ASN A 25 -3.60 7.92 -3.40
N ALA A 26 -4.26 6.78 -3.27
CA ALA A 26 -5.00 6.12 -4.33
C ALA A 26 -6.45 5.87 -3.91
N SER A 27 -7.38 5.83 -4.86
CA SER A 27 -8.73 5.32 -4.62
C SER A 27 -8.79 3.83 -4.93
N PHE A 28 -9.62 3.10 -4.19
CA PHE A 28 -9.79 1.65 -4.36
C PHE A 28 -11.23 1.31 -4.70
N SER A 29 -11.59 1.38 -5.98
CA SER A 29 -12.99 1.31 -6.44
C SER A 29 -13.69 -0.02 -6.13
N GLU A 30 -12.93 -1.10 -5.99
CA GLU A 30 -13.44 -2.45 -5.75
C GLU A 30 -13.72 -2.77 -4.28
N ALA A 31 -13.32 -1.88 -3.36
CA ALA A 31 -13.52 -2.08 -1.93
C ALA A 31 -14.94 -1.71 -1.51
N THR A 32 -15.64 -2.67 -0.91
CA THR A 32 -16.99 -2.48 -0.36
C THR A 32 -17.06 -3.08 1.06
N GLU A 33 -18.13 -2.79 1.80
CA GLU A 33 -18.31 -3.37 3.13
C GLU A 33 -18.36 -4.90 3.09
N ASP A 34 -18.93 -5.45 2.02
CA ASP A 34 -19.02 -6.90 1.78
C ASP A 34 -17.71 -7.52 1.28
N ASN A 35 -16.79 -6.70 0.74
CA ASN A 35 -15.50 -7.14 0.22
C ASN A 35 -14.38 -6.15 0.63
N PRO A 36 -14.01 -6.13 1.92
CA PRO A 36 -12.95 -5.26 2.38
C PRO A 36 -11.59 -5.72 1.83
N VAL A 37 -10.68 -4.77 1.65
CA VAL A 37 -9.30 -5.04 1.29
C VAL A 37 -8.41 -4.74 2.49
N GLY A 38 -7.65 -5.75 2.92
CA GLY A 38 -6.83 -5.67 4.11
C GLY A 38 -5.57 -4.84 3.93
N LEU A 39 -5.10 -4.24 5.03
CA LEU A 39 -3.75 -3.69 5.14
C LEU A 39 -2.71 -4.73 4.68
N GLY A 40 -1.65 -4.27 4.03
CA GLY A 40 -0.60 -5.15 3.51
C GLY A 40 -0.96 -5.84 2.20
N THR A 41 -2.16 -5.62 1.64
CA THR A 41 -2.49 -6.17 0.30
C THR A 41 -1.58 -5.57 -0.77
N ALA A 42 -1.03 -6.41 -1.64
CA ALA A 42 -0.28 -5.97 -2.81
C ALA A 42 -1.23 -5.47 -3.90
N VAL A 43 -0.87 -4.35 -4.50
CA VAL A 43 -1.75 -3.63 -5.42
C VAL A 43 -1.01 -3.19 -6.69
N ILE A 44 -1.79 -3.00 -7.74
CA ILE A 44 -1.37 -2.23 -8.91
C ILE A 44 -1.93 -0.83 -8.73
N VAL A 45 -1.04 0.15 -8.75
CA VAL A 45 -1.34 1.57 -8.84
C VAL A 45 -1.22 2.02 -10.28
N VAL A 46 -2.23 2.73 -10.77
CA VAL A 46 -2.18 3.45 -12.05
C VAL A 46 -2.60 4.90 -11.89
N ALA A 47 -2.11 5.76 -12.79
CA ALA A 47 -2.58 7.14 -12.86
C ALA A 47 -4.01 7.16 -13.44
N GLY A 48 -4.92 7.84 -12.74
CA GLY A 48 -6.29 8.07 -13.20
C GLY A 48 -6.37 9.27 -14.14
N GLU A 49 -7.40 9.30 -14.98
CA GLU A 49 -7.63 10.36 -15.98
C GLU A 49 -7.77 11.76 -15.38
N ASN A 50 -8.16 11.86 -14.10
CA ASN A 50 -8.39 13.12 -13.38
C ASN A 50 -7.18 13.63 -12.59
N GLY A 51 -5.97 13.12 -12.82
CA GLY A 51 -4.75 13.57 -12.14
C GLY A 51 -4.55 13.02 -10.73
N GLY A 52 -5.24 11.91 -10.39
CA GLY A 52 -5.03 11.13 -9.16
C GLY A 52 -4.50 9.73 -9.45
N TYR A 53 -4.51 8.86 -8.45
CA TYR A 53 -4.12 7.46 -8.61
C TYR A 53 -5.27 6.53 -8.22
N THR A 54 -5.36 5.39 -8.88
CA THR A 54 -6.27 4.29 -8.52
C THR A 54 -5.45 3.05 -8.17
N ALA A 55 -5.98 2.22 -7.29
CA ALA A 55 -5.36 0.98 -6.87
C ALA A 55 -6.35 -0.19 -7.01
N THR A 56 -5.85 -1.34 -7.46
CA THR A 56 -6.58 -2.62 -7.53
C THR A 56 -5.71 -3.75 -6.98
N LYS A 57 -6.31 -4.89 -6.60
CA LYS A 57 -5.53 -6.04 -6.11
C LYS A 57 -4.59 -6.53 -7.22
N ALA A 58 -3.32 -6.72 -6.90
CA ALA A 58 -2.34 -7.16 -7.89
C ALA A 58 -2.46 -8.67 -8.16
N PRO A 59 -2.33 -9.12 -9.42
CA PRO A 59 -1.95 -10.48 -9.74
C PRO A 59 -0.48 -10.71 -9.35
N ALA A 60 -0.07 -11.98 -9.31
CA ALA A 60 1.23 -12.41 -8.77
C ALA A 60 2.44 -11.68 -9.33
N ASN A 61 2.41 -11.16 -10.56
CA ASN A 61 3.57 -10.63 -11.27
C ASN A 61 3.53 -9.12 -11.56
N GLU A 62 2.53 -8.37 -11.08
CA GLU A 62 2.33 -6.97 -11.50
C GLU A 62 2.27 -5.96 -10.34
N ALA A 63 2.45 -6.43 -9.10
CA ALA A 63 2.41 -5.55 -7.94
C ALA A 63 3.47 -4.45 -8.00
N ASN A 64 3.02 -3.20 -7.85
CA ASN A 64 3.88 -2.02 -7.76
C ASN A 64 3.63 -1.19 -6.48
N GLY A 65 2.78 -1.69 -5.57
CA GLY A 65 2.51 -1.04 -4.31
C GLY A 65 1.99 -1.99 -3.23
N ILE A 66 2.02 -1.51 -1.98
CA ILE A 66 1.45 -2.20 -0.82
C ILE A 66 0.49 -1.25 -0.09
N LEU A 67 -0.70 -1.74 0.22
CA LEU A 67 -1.72 -0.99 0.94
C LEU A 67 -1.29 -0.72 2.40
N LEU A 68 -1.31 0.54 2.83
CA LEU A 68 -0.87 0.95 4.17
C LEU A 68 -1.99 0.98 5.22
N GLN A 69 -3.24 0.78 4.79
CA GLN A 69 -4.43 0.77 5.62
C GLN A 69 -5.52 -0.11 4.99
N SER A 70 -6.35 -0.77 5.79
CA SER A 70 -7.51 -1.49 5.26
C SER A 70 -8.52 -0.52 4.67
N VAL A 71 -9.23 -0.94 3.62
CA VAL A 71 -10.29 -0.16 2.97
C VAL A 71 -11.55 -1.02 2.82
N ASN A 72 -12.69 -0.47 3.22
CA ASN A 72 -14.00 -1.09 3.11
C ASN A 72 -15.01 -0.19 2.37
N ASN A 73 -14.55 0.97 1.87
CA ASN A 73 -15.38 1.89 1.12
C ASN A 73 -14.58 2.50 -0.03
N SER A 74 -15.09 2.41 -1.25
CA SER A 74 -14.46 2.88 -2.47
C SER A 74 -14.27 4.39 -2.57
N THR A 75 -14.97 5.15 -1.72
CA THR A 75 -14.84 6.61 -1.63
C THR A 75 -13.64 7.06 -0.80
N ASP A 76 -13.01 6.14 -0.05
CA ASP A 76 -11.85 6.47 0.77
C ASP A 76 -10.58 6.59 -0.07
N SER A 77 -9.84 7.68 0.18
CA SER A 77 -8.48 7.80 -0.30
C SER A 77 -7.54 7.06 0.65
N VAL A 78 -6.74 6.14 0.10
CA VAL A 78 -5.89 5.25 0.87
C VAL A 78 -4.42 5.39 0.52
N GLY A 79 -3.58 5.33 1.55
CA GLY A 79 -2.13 5.33 1.39
C GLY A 79 -1.65 4.02 0.78
N VAL A 80 -0.91 4.10 -0.32
CA VAL A 80 -0.22 2.98 -0.96
C VAL A 80 1.27 3.27 -0.94
N LEU A 81 2.06 2.39 -0.32
CA LEU A 81 3.51 2.44 -0.39
C LEU A 81 3.97 2.08 -1.79
N ILE A 82 4.79 2.94 -2.40
CA ILE A 82 5.35 2.75 -3.75
C ILE A 82 6.88 2.64 -3.75
N ALA A 83 7.53 2.93 -2.62
CA ALA A 83 8.96 2.73 -2.41
C ALA A 83 9.28 2.67 -0.91
N GLY A 84 10.24 1.84 -0.52
CA GLY A 84 10.72 1.77 0.87
C GLY A 84 10.92 0.35 1.37
N GLU A 85 11.24 0.21 2.66
CA GLU A 85 11.38 -1.08 3.33
C GLU A 85 10.18 -1.31 4.25
N VAL A 86 9.59 -2.50 4.16
CA VAL A 86 8.46 -2.93 4.98
C VAL A 86 8.86 -4.19 5.73
N LYS A 87 8.62 -4.18 7.04
CA LYS A 87 8.85 -5.34 7.89
C LYS A 87 7.72 -6.36 7.75
N GLU A 88 8.03 -7.64 7.89
CA GLU A 88 7.09 -8.76 7.89
C GLU A 88 5.92 -8.53 8.83
N SER A 89 6.20 -7.96 10.00
CA SER A 89 5.15 -7.63 10.98
C SER A 89 4.09 -6.68 10.45
N PHE A 90 4.34 -5.95 9.37
CA PHE A 90 3.36 -5.06 8.72
C PHE A 90 2.37 -5.83 7.84
N TYR A 91 2.76 -6.95 7.23
CA TYR A 91 1.98 -7.68 6.23
C TYR A 91 1.75 -9.16 6.62
N GLU A 92 1.79 -9.49 7.91
CA GLU A 92 1.75 -10.88 8.44
C GLU A 92 0.64 -11.77 7.81
N ASP A 93 -0.54 -11.20 7.53
CA ASP A 93 -1.67 -11.93 6.94
C ASP A 93 -1.61 -12.02 5.39
N ALA A 94 -0.77 -11.21 4.75
CA ALA A 94 -0.59 -11.17 3.31
C ALA A 94 0.59 -12.07 2.89
N GLN A 95 0.28 -13.33 2.56
CA GLN A 95 1.27 -14.23 1.98
C GLN A 95 1.63 -13.79 0.55
N PHE A 96 2.79 -13.17 0.40
CA PHE A 96 3.34 -12.86 -0.92
C PHE A 96 4.12 -14.05 -1.47
N ASP A 97 3.71 -14.54 -2.63
CA ASP A 97 4.47 -15.55 -3.36
C ASP A 97 5.82 -14.99 -3.88
N LYS A 98 6.62 -15.84 -4.53
CA LYS A 98 7.93 -15.42 -5.04
C LYS A 98 7.82 -14.35 -6.12
N ASP A 99 6.82 -14.45 -6.99
CA ASP A 99 6.67 -13.56 -8.14
C ASP A 99 6.27 -12.17 -7.65
N LEU A 100 5.38 -12.11 -6.66
CA LEU A 100 4.86 -10.86 -6.11
C LEU A 100 5.94 -10.13 -5.33
N ARG A 101 6.75 -10.86 -4.56
CA ARG A 101 7.96 -10.30 -3.92
C ARG A 101 8.95 -9.75 -4.93
N THR A 102 9.08 -10.41 -6.09
CA THR A 102 9.98 -9.96 -7.17
C THR A 102 9.48 -8.67 -7.82
N SER A 103 8.17 -8.58 -8.12
CA SER A 103 7.56 -7.37 -8.69
C SER A 103 7.65 -6.18 -7.73
N LEU A 104 7.42 -6.40 -6.44
CA LEU A 104 7.59 -5.36 -5.42
C LEU A 104 9.05 -4.88 -5.33
N LEU A 105 10.02 -5.79 -5.37
CA LEU A 105 11.44 -5.44 -5.36
C LEU A 105 11.85 -4.62 -6.59
N GLN A 106 11.35 -4.98 -7.78
CA GLN A 106 11.57 -4.20 -9.01
C GLN A 106 11.01 -2.78 -8.89
N ASN A 107 9.93 -2.60 -8.13
CA ASN A 107 9.32 -1.32 -7.80
C ASN A 107 9.91 -0.67 -6.53
N LYS A 108 11.11 -1.08 -6.09
CA LYS A 108 11.85 -0.49 -4.95
C LYS A 108 11.15 -0.65 -3.60
N ILE A 109 10.27 -1.63 -3.48
CA ILE A 109 9.65 -2.03 -2.21
C ILE A 109 10.37 -3.27 -1.72
N VAL A 110 11.13 -3.12 -0.63
CA VAL A 110 11.88 -4.19 0.01
C VAL A 110 11.02 -4.79 1.12
N LEU A 111 10.85 -6.11 1.09
CA LEU A 111 10.16 -6.88 2.11
C LEU A 111 11.21 -7.54 3.01
N ARG A 112 11.09 -7.36 4.33
CA ARG A 112 12.09 -7.83 5.29
C ARG A 112 11.51 -8.50 6.51
#